data_AF-A0A318SJ70-F1
#
_entry.id   AF-A0A318SJ70-F1
#
_cell.length_a   1.000
_cell.length_b   1.000
_cell.length_c   1.000
_cell.angle_alpha   90.00
_cell.angle_beta   90.00
_cell.angle_gamma   90.00
#
_symmetry.space_group_name_H-M   'P 1'
#
loop_
_entity.id
_entity.type
_entity.pdbx_description
1 polymer ?
#
loop_
_entity_poly.entity_id
_entity_poly.type
_entity_poly.pdbx_seq_one_letter_code
_entity_poly.pdbx_strand_id
1 'polypeptide(L)'
;MSRAQVWHRHARGFTLVEILVSITLLALVMLALGGALRGMVQTDDRVSDRRARLDDFRTASGFLKSAVGRIWSQKTLAAQGQGQNAFLFQGGAAAMAWVGVMPPRYGAGGRYFFRLAAEPREGRMALVIRFAPWRDVQGFPDWSAADSRVLTDDVTAFSISYEDDQTEPRQWGAVWPIPDRLPDRVNIRVVTALSAWPDLVLPMRQFGGHTLGGGAVVGGSTS
;
A
#
# COMPACT_ATOMS: atom_id res chain seq x y z
N MET A 1 -57.36 34.69 -72.17
CA MET A 1 -57.85 33.61 -71.29
C MET A 1 -56.70 32.65 -71.01
N SER A 2 -56.57 32.29 -69.73
CA SER A 2 -55.44 31.63 -69.07
C SER A 2 -55.26 30.15 -69.48
N ARG A 3 -54.00 29.69 -69.56
CA ARG A 3 -53.67 28.26 -69.47
C ARG A 3 -52.50 28.09 -68.49
N ALA A 4 -52.84 27.79 -67.25
CA ALA A 4 -51.90 27.43 -66.21
C ALA A 4 -51.16 26.13 -66.59
N GLN A 5 -49.83 26.19 -66.67
CA GLN A 5 -48.98 25.01 -66.75
C GLN A 5 -48.98 24.33 -65.38
N VAL A 6 -49.65 23.18 -65.31
CA VAL A 6 -49.65 22.31 -64.14
C VAL A 6 -48.35 21.51 -64.13
N TRP A 7 -47.48 21.79 -63.17
CA TRP A 7 -46.31 20.97 -62.90
C TRP A 7 -46.76 19.69 -62.18
N HIS A 8 -46.77 18.56 -62.88
CA HIS A 8 -46.96 17.27 -62.24
C HIS A 8 -45.69 16.91 -61.45
N ARG A 9 -45.73 17.09 -60.12
CA ARG A 9 -44.76 16.49 -59.21
C ARG A 9 -44.95 14.96 -59.30
N HIS A 10 -43.98 14.26 -59.87
CA HIS A 10 -43.90 12.81 -59.72
C HIS A 10 -43.61 12.52 -58.25
N ALA A 11 -44.65 12.15 -57.50
CA ALA A 11 -44.49 11.46 -56.23
C ALA A 11 -43.83 10.12 -56.54
N ARG A 12 -42.51 10.03 -56.38
CA ARG A 12 -41.80 8.75 -56.40
C ARG A 12 -42.31 7.98 -55.18
N GLY A 13 -43.22 7.05 -55.43
CA GLY A 13 -43.67 6.08 -54.44
C GLY A 13 -42.46 5.34 -53.89
N PHE A 14 -42.32 5.38 -52.57
CA PHE A 14 -41.26 4.74 -51.83
C PHE A 14 -41.18 3.27 -52.26
N THR A 15 -40.07 2.86 -52.87
CA THR A 15 -39.98 1.49 -53.38
C THR A 15 -39.79 0.54 -52.20
N LEU A 16 -40.33 -0.68 -52.32
CA LEU A 16 -40.16 -1.74 -51.32
C LEU A 16 -38.66 -2.02 -51.05
N VAL A 17 -37.83 -1.81 -52.07
CA VAL A 17 -36.36 -1.86 -52.00
C VAL A 17 -35.78 -0.80 -51.06
N GLU A 18 -36.33 0.42 -51.04
CA GLU A 18 -35.84 1.52 -50.20
C GLU A 18 -36.14 1.29 -48.71
N ILE A 19 -37.30 0.69 -48.41
CA ILE A 19 -37.64 0.24 -47.04
C ILE A 19 -36.70 -0.89 -46.61
N LEU A 20 -36.42 -1.85 -47.50
CA LEU A 20 -35.50 -2.95 -47.21
C LEU A 20 -34.06 -2.46 -46.96
N VAL A 21 -33.57 -1.50 -47.75
CA VAL A 21 -32.24 -0.89 -47.58
C VAL A 21 -32.18 -0.10 -46.26
N SER A 22 -33.25 0.63 -45.91
CA SER A 22 -33.29 1.40 -44.66
C SER A 22 -33.27 0.49 -43.42
N ILE A 23 -34.04 -0.60 -43.43
CA ILE A 23 -34.09 -1.57 -42.32
C ILE A 23 -32.75 -2.31 -42.18
N THR A 24 -32.13 -2.69 -43.29
CA THR A 24 -30.81 -3.36 -43.26
C THR A 24 -29.71 -2.43 -42.75
N LEU A 25 -29.68 -1.16 -43.18
CA LEU A 25 -28.77 -0.15 -42.64
C LEU A 25 -29.00 0.09 -41.15
N LEU A 26 -30.26 0.20 -40.71
CA LEU A 26 -30.59 0.38 -39.31
C LEU A 26 -30.12 -0.82 -38.46
N ALA A 27 -30.33 -2.05 -38.95
CA ALA A 27 -29.87 -3.26 -38.27
C ALA A 27 -28.34 -3.31 -38.13
N LEU A 28 -27.61 -2.89 -39.18
CA LEU A 28 -26.14 -2.80 -39.15
C LEU A 28 -25.65 -1.74 -38.16
N VAL A 29 -26.31 -0.58 -38.10
CA VAL A 29 -25.99 0.48 -37.11
C VAL A 29 -26.25 -0.02 -35.69
N MET A 30 -27.37 -0.71 -35.44
CA MET A 30 -27.66 -1.28 -34.13
C MET A 30 -26.65 -2.38 -33.73
N LEU A 31 -26.21 -3.21 -34.67
CA LEU A 31 -25.16 -4.21 -34.45
C LEU A 31 -23.81 -3.55 -34.11
N ALA A 32 -23.41 -2.52 -34.86
CA ALA A 32 -22.19 -1.77 -34.61
C ALA A 32 -22.22 -1.05 -33.24
N LEU A 33 -23.34 -0.41 -32.90
CA LEU A 33 -23.53 0.26 -31.63
C LEU A 33 -23.54 -0.74 -30.47
N GLY A 34 -24.22 -1.87 -30.63
CA GLY A 34 -24.23 -2.95 -29.65
C GLY A 34 -22.86 -3.63 -29.48
N GLY A 35 -22.03 -3.63 -30.52
CA GLY A 35 -20.62 -4.06 -30.46
C GLY A 35 -19.75 -3.06 -29.70
N ALA A 36 -19.90 -1.76 -29.98
CA ALA A 36 -19.16 -0.69 -29.32
C ALA A 36 -19.49 -0.57 -27.82
N LEU A 37 -20.77 -0.68 -27.45
CA LEU A 37 -21.21 -0.67 -26.05
C LEU A 37 -20.66 -1.89 -25.28
N ARG A 38 -20.68 -3.08 -25.89
CA ARG A 38 -20.09 -4.29 -25.29
C ARG A 38 -18.58 -4.21 -25.16
N GLY A 39 -17.88 -3.64 -26.14
CA GLY A 39 -16.43 -3.43 -26.08
C GLY A 39 -16.00 -2.45 -24.98
N MET A 40 -16.80 -1.41 -24.73
CA MET A 40 -16.58 -0.46 -23.65
C MET A 40 -16.78 -1.11 -22.27
N VAL A 41 -17.83 -1.93 -22.12
CA VAL A 41 -18.09 -2.71 -20.89
C VAL A 41 -17.00 -3.76 -20.61
N GLN A 42 -16.40 -4.36 -21.65
CA GLN A 42 -15.35 -5.38 -21.48
C GLN A 42 -13.92 -4.82 -21.28
N THR A 43 -13.72 -3.50 -21.42
CA THR A 43 -12.40 -2.87 -21.25
C THR A 43 -12.13 -2.40 -19.81
N ASP A 44 -13.13 -2.46 -18.92
CA ASP A 44 -12.99 -2.01 -17.52
C ASP A 44 -12.29 -3.04 -16.61
N ASP A 45 -12.46 -4.34 -16.83
CA ASP A 45 -12.04 -5.36 -15.86
C ASP A 45 -10.52 -5.45 -15.68
N ARG A 46 -9.75 -5.47 -16.78
CA ARG A 46 -8.28 -5.63 -16.70
C ARG A 46 -7.57 -4.41 -16.10
N VAL A 47 -8.12 -3.22 -16.32
CA VAL A 47 -7.56 -1.96 -15.80
C VAL A 47 -8.03 -1.71 -14.36
N SER A 48 -9.26 -2.08 -14.03
CA SER A 48 -9.81 -2.04 -12.66
C SER A 48 -9.00 -2.94 -11.71
N ASP A 49 -8.76 -4.20 -12.11
CA ASP A 49 -7.99 -5.15 -11.29
C ASP A 49 -6.56 -4.67 -11.03
N ARG A 50 -5.93 -4.02 -12.02
CA ARG A 50 -4.58 -3.46 -11.84
C ARG A 50 -4.58 -2.27 -10.88
N ARG A 51 -5.63 -1.45 -10.87
CA ARG A 51 -5.78 -0.31 -9.95
C ARG A 51 -6.03 -0.78 -8.51
N ALA A 52 -6.92 -1.76 -8.31
CA ALA A 52 -7.18 -2.36 -7.00
C ALA A 52 -5.89 -2.92 -6.36
N ARG A 53 -5.08 -3.65 -7.14
CA ARG A 53 -3.78 -4.20 -6.68
C ARG A 53 -2.78 -3.13 -6.23
N LEU A 54 -2.71 -2.00 -6.93
CA LEU A 54 -1.85 -0.88 -6.55
C LEU A 54 -2.35 -0.18 -5.29
N ASP A 55 -3.66 -0.15 -5.08
CA ASP A 55 -4.29 0.44 -3.90
C ASP A 55 -4.04 -0.39 -2.64
N ASP A 56 -4.16 -1.72 -2.74
CA ASP A 56 -3.83 -2.65 -1.64
C ASP A 56 -2.37 -2.50 -1.19
N PHE A 57 -1.43 -2.51 -2.15
CA PHE A 57 -0.01 -2.26 -1.86
C PHE A 57 0.21 -0.89 -1.21
N ARG A 58 -0.40 0.18 -1.73
CA ARG A 58 -0.25 1.54 -1.18
C ARG A 58 -0.78 1.62 0.25
N THR A 59 -1.92 1.00 0.52
CA THR A 59 -2.54 0.97 1.84
C THR A 59 -1.67 0.18 2.83
N ALA A 60 -1.24 -1.03 2.46
CA ALA A 60 -0.40 -1.87 3.30
C ALA A 60 0.97 -1.24 3.56
N SER A 61 1.64 -0.75 2.51
CA SER A 61 2.96 -0.11 2.64
C SER A 61 2.90 1.22 3.40
N GLY A 62 1.84 2.02 3.25
CA GLY A 62 1.62 3.24 4.02
C GLY A 62 1.41 2.95 5.50
N PHE A 63 0.66 1.90 5.82
CA PHE A 63 0.52 1.41 7.19
C PHE A 63 1.86 0.95 7.77
N LEU A 64 2.61 0.09 7.06
CA LEU A 64 3.91 -0.42 7.52
C LEU A 64 4.92 0.72 7.74
N LYS A 65 5.02 1.65 6.79
CA LYS A 65 5.86 2.86 6.94
C LYS A 65 5.48 3.68 8.17
N SER A 66 4.18 3.80 8.47
CA SER A 66 3.70 4.54 9.64
C SER A 66 3.98 3.80 10.96
N ALA A 67 3.83 2.47 10.98
CA ALA A 67 4.03 1.64 12.16
C ALA A 67 5.53 1.48 12.51
N VAL A 68 6.39 1.36 11.49
CA VAL A 68 7.84 1.27 11.63
C VAL A 68 8.46 2.66 11.85
N GLY A 69 8.03 3.66 11.08
CA GLY A 69 8.56 5.03 11.14
C GLY A 69 8.30 5.76 12.47
N ARG A 70 7.37 5.29 13.30
CA ARG A 70 7.13 5.87 14.65
C ARG A 70 8.03 5.30 15.76
N ILE A 71 8.77 4.21 15.51
CA ILE A 71 9.87 3.79 16.40
C ILE A 71 10.85 4.97 16.58
N TRP A 72 10.96 5.81 15.55
CA TRP A 72 11.89 6.89 15.40
C TRP A 72 11.60 8.08 16.33
N SER A 73 10.33 8.47 16.47
CA SER A 73 9.93 9.63 17.27
C SER A 73 10.09 9.42 18.77
N GLN A 74 10.32 8.18 19.22
CA GLN A 74 10.45 7.86 20.65
C GLN A 74 11.91 7.87 21.14
N LYS A 75 12.91 7.84 20.25
CA LYS A 75 14.33 7.96 20.66
C LYS A 75 14.62 9.31 21.32
N THR A 76 13.90 10.37 20.96
CA THR A 76 13.97 11.67 21.64
C THR A 76 13.39 11.65 23.06
N LEU A 77 12.58 10.65 23.43
CA LEU A 77 11.96 10.53 24.75
C LEU A 77 12.58 9.41 25.63
N ALA A 78 13.03 8.30 25.03
CA ALA A 78 13.64 7.17 25.76
C ALA A 78 15.06 7.47 26.29
N ALA A 79 15.73 8.50 25.77
CA ALA A 79 17.00 8.99 26.30
C ALA A 79 16.90 9.57 27.74
N GLN A 80 15.70 9.65 28.33
CA GLN A 80 15.46 10.16 29.69
C GLN A 80 15.13 9.06 30.73
N GLY A 81 15.05 7.78 30.36
CA GLY A 81 14.62 6.70 31.27
C GLY A 81 15.61 5.54 31.36
N GLN A 82 16.10 5.26 32.58
CA GLN A 82 17.06 4.21 32.92
C GLN A 82 16.60 2.78 32.59
N GLY A 83 17.52 1.97 32.07
CA GLY A 83 17.77 0.61 32.57
C GLY A 83 17.01 -0.58 31.99
N GLN A 84 16.01 -0.40 31.12
CA GLN A 84 15.34 -1.52 30.45
C GLN A 84 15.79 -1.62 28.99
N ASN A 85 15.82 -2.83 28.42
CA ASN A 85 16.28 -3.07 27.05
C ASN A 85 15.50 -2.17 26.07
N ALA A 86 16.12 -1.05 25.69
CA ALA A 86 15.41 0.12 25.17
C ALA A 86 14.79 -0.14 23.78
N PHE A 87 15.23 -1.21 23.12
CA PHE A 87 14.90 -1.56 21.74
C PHE A 87 14.33 -2.98 21.67
N LEU A 88 13.30 -3.30 22.46
CA LEU A 88 12.63 -4.61 22.43
C LEU A 88 12.20 -4.94 20.98
N PHE A 89 13.07 -5.67 20.30
CA PHE A 89 13.09 -5.92 18.85
C PHE A 89 13.59 -7.33 18.60
N GLN A 90 12.93 -8.04 17.69
CA GLN A 90 13.32 -9.35 17.25
C GLN A 90 13.12 -9.42 15.74
N GLY A 91 14.20 -9.70 15.01
CA GLY A 91 14.20 -9.80 13.55
C GLY A 91 14.59 -11.19 13.06
N GLY A 92 13.69 -11.87 12.36
CA GLY A 92 13.97 -13.12 11.66
C GLY A 92 13.40 -13.12 10.24
N ALA A 93 13.82 -14.08 9.43
CA ALA A 93 13.52 -14.10 8.00
C ALA A 93 12.01 -14.19 7.68
N ALA A 94 11.24 -14.84 8.56
CA ALA A 94 9.81 -15.09 8.38
C ALA A 94 8.90 -14.25 9.30
N ALA A 95 9.49 -13.53 10.27
CA ALA A 95 8.73 -12.69 11.18
C ALA A 95 9.63 -11.63 11.84
N MET A 96 9.04 -10.45 12.11
CA MET A 96 9.69 -9.38 12.85
C MET A 96 8.74 -8.87 13.93
N ALA A 97 9.26 -8.60 15.12
CA ALA A 97 8.51 -8.01 16.21
C ALA A 97 9.26 -6.80 16.79
N TRP A 98 8.52 -5.77 17.19
CA TRP A 98 9.09 -4.52 17.71
C TRP A 98 8.10 -3.78 18.60
N VAL A 99 8.61 -2.80 19.36
CA VAL A 99 7.77 -1.81 20.05
C VAL A 99 7.73 -0.52 19.26
N GLY A 100 6.52 -0.01 18.98
CA GLY A 100 6.31 1.23 18.24
C GLY A 100 5.12 2.01 18.78
N VAL A 101 4.73 3.10 18.12
CA VAL A 101 3.53 3.88 18.47
C VAL A 101 2.44 3.60 17.45
N MET A 102 1.25 3.22 17.92
CA MET A 102 0.10 3.00 17.04
C MET A 102 -0.30 4.30 16.34
N PRO A 103 -0.47 4.29 15.00
CA PRO A 103 -0.92 5.48 14.29
C PRO A 103 -2.35 5.88 14.73
N PRO A 104 -2.65 7.18 14.93
CA PRO A 104 -3.94 7.64 15.47
C PRO A 104 -5.17 7.18 14.68
N ARG A 105 -4.99 6.96 13.38
CA ARG A 105 -6.03 6.50 12.46
C ARG A 105 -6.39 5.01 12.62
N TYR A 106 -5.67 4.26 13.45
CA TYR A 106 -5.83 2.80 13.60
C TYR A 106 -6.04 2.35 15.06
N GLY A 107 -6.14 3.28 16.01
CA GLY A 107 -6.48 2.96 17.40
C GLY A 107 -6.22 4.09 18.38
N ALA A 108 -6.49 3.85 19.66
CA ALA A 108 -6.11 4.76 20.74
C ALA A 108 -4.58 4.81 20.78
N GLY A 109 -4.01 5.98 20.45
CA GLY A 109 -2.56 6.19 20.38
C GLY A 109 -1.83 5.72 21.65
N GLY A 110 -0.53 5.51 21.54
CA GLY A 110 0.28 4.96 22.63
C GLY A 110 1.30 3.95 22.11
N ARG A 111 2.10 3.39 23.03
CA ARG A 111 3.07 2.35 22.69
C ARG A 111 2.37 1.00 22.54
N TYR A 112 2.73 0.26 21.50
CA TYR A 112 2.23 -1.08 21.21
C TYR A 112 3.38 -2.00 20.85
N PHE A 113 3.23 -3.27 21.19
CA PHE A 113 3.97 -4.34 20.55
C PHE A 113 3.39 -4.58 19.17
N PHE A 114 4.24 -4.80 18.19
CA PHE A 114 3.88 -5.16 16.82
C PHE A 114 4.61 -6.44 16.42
N ARG A 115 3.94 -7.27 15.62
CA ARG A 115 4.54 -8.42 14.94
C ARG A 115 4.04 -8.51 13.51
N LEU A 116 4.95 -8.58 12.56
CA LEU A 116 4.66 -8.80 11.15
C LEU A 116 5.09 -10.23 10.77
N ALA A 117 4.18 -11.00 10.17
CA ALA A 117 4.46 -12.34 9.67
C ALA A 117 3.49 -12.71 8.54
N ALA A 118 3.85 -13.71 7.74
CA ALA A 118 2.88 -14.43 6.91
C ALA A 118 2.21 -15.53 7.76
N GLU A 119 0.87 -15.56 7.78
CA GLU A 119 0.09 -16.49 8.60
C GLU A 119 -0.94 -17.25 7.76
N PRO A 120 -1.20 -18.54 8.06
CA PRO A 120 -2.24 -19.30 7.39
C PRO A 120 -3.63 -18.78 7.76
N ARG A 121 -4.47 -18.55 6.75
CA ARG A 121 -5.85 -18.09 6.87
C ARG A 121 -6.68 -18.74 5.76
N GLU A 122 -7.74 -19.45 6.14
CA GLU A 122 -8.68 -20.09 5.19
C GLU A 122 -7.99 -20.93 4.09
N GLY A 123 -6.94 -21.67 4.46
CA GLY A 123 -6.18 -22.53 3.53
C GLY A 123 -5.18 -21.80 2.63
N ARG A 124 -5.02 -20.49 2.78
CA ARG A 124 -4.03 -19.65 2.08
C ARG A 124 -3.12 -18.94 3.08
N MET A 125 -2.08 -18.27 2.62
CA MET A 125 -1.26 -17.41 3.49
C MET A 125 -1.64 -15.95 3.29
N ALA A 126 -1.65 -15.18 4.38
CA ALA A 126 -1.89 -13.74 4.35
C ALA A 126 -0.77 -13.03 5.10
N LEU A 127 -0.41 -11.81 4.65
CA LEU A 127 0.49 -10.95 5.40
C LEU A 127 -0.30 -10.30 6.53
N VAL A 128 0.07 -10.60 7.77
CA VAL A 128 -0.66 -10.17 8.96
C VAL A 128 0.26 -9.34 9.84
N ILE A 129 -0.25 -8.20 10.31
CA ILE A 129 0.33 -7.51 11.45
C ILE A 129 -0.53 -7.75 12.69
N ARG A 130 0.11 -8.23 13.74
CA ARG A 130 -0.47 -8.35 15.08
C ARG A 130 0.01 -7.21 15.95
N PHE A 131 -0.84 -6.75 16.86
CA PHE A 131 -0.48 -5.69 17.80
C PHE A 131 -1.18 -5.86 19.14
N ALA A 132 -0.52 -5.40 20.20
CA ALA A 132 -1.08 -5.39 21.55
C ALA A 132 -0.55 -4.17 22.32
N PRO A 133 -1.36 -3.56 23.21
CA PRO A 133 -0.91 -2.44 24.03
C PRO A 133 0.38 -2.78 24.78
N TRP A 134 1.34 -1.86 24.78
CA TRP A 134 2.59 -2.04 25.52
C TRP A 134 2.31 -2.01 27.02
N ARG A 135 2.87 -2.98 27.73
CA ARG A 135 2.89 -3.07 29.19
C ARG A 135 4.35 -3.20 29.61
N ASP A 136 4.68 -2.76 30.83
CA ASP A 136 6.04 -2.80 31.37
C ASP A 136 6.42 -4.24 31.79
N VAL A 137 6.41 -5.15 30.81
CA VAL A 137 6.76 -6.56 30.93
C VAL A 137 8.02 -6.85 30.14
N GLN A 138 8.82 -7.79 30.66
CA GLN A 138 9.99 -8.30 29.95
C GLN A 138 9.55 -9.20 28.80
N GLY A 139 9.65 -8.69 27.57
CA GLY A 139 9.45 -9.46 26.34
C GLY A 139 8.17 -9.15 25.57
N PHE A 140 7.92 -9.97 24.55
CA PHE A 140 6.74 -9.86 23.69
C PHE A 140 5.53 -10.57 24.29
N PRO A 141 4.30 -10.09 24.01
CA PRO A 141 3.08 -10.73 24.47
C PRO A 141 2.83 -12.06 23.76
N ASP A 142 1.87 -12.83 24.28
CA ASP A 142 1.28 -13.94 23.52
C ASP A 142 0.53 -13.39 22.29
N TRP A 143 1.08 -13.66 21.12
CA TRP A 143 0.55 -13.21 19.85
C TRP A 143 -0.78 -13.86 19.47
N SER A 144 -1.13 -15.00 20.06
CA SER A 144 -2.39 -15.68 19.79
C SER A 144 -3.61 -14.87 20.29
N ALA A 145 -3.43 -14.12 21.38
CA ALA A 145 -4.44 -13.25 21.97
C ALA A 145 -4.34 -11.77 21.53
N ALA A 146 -3.35 -11.43 20.69
CA ALA A 146 -3.16 -10.08 20.18
C ALA A 146 -4.16 -9.75 19.07
N ASP A 147 -4.54 -8.47 18.99
CA ASP A 147 -5.31 -7.97 17.86
C ASP A 147 -4.52 -8.15 16.56
N SER A 148 -5.23 -8.35 15.46
CA SER A 148 -4.60 -8.60 14.17
C SER A 148 -5.27 -7.83 13.04
N ARG A 149 -4.48 -7.48 12.04
CA ARG A 149 -4.94 -6.89 10.79
C ARG A 149 -4.26 -7.58 9.62
N VAL A 150 -5.08 -8.01 8.66
CA VAL A 150 -4.61 -8.48 7.37
C VAL A 150 -4.19 -7.28 6.52
N LEU A 151 -2.97 -7.32 6.00
CA LEU A 151 -2.43 -6.32 5.09
C LEU A 151 -2.63 -6.71 3.63
N THR A 152 -2.51 -8.00 3.32
CA THR A 152 -2.80 -8.56 2.01
C THR A 152 -3.02 -10.07 2.10
N ASP A 153 -3.89 -10.60 1.26
CA ASP A 153 -4.16 -12.02 1.12
C ASP A 153 -3.30 -12.66 0.02
N ASP A 154 -3.44 -13.98 -0.14
CA ASP A 154 -2.82 -14.76 -1.22
C ASP A 154 -1.28 -14.64 -1.30
N VAL A 155 -0.61 -14.53 -0.15
CA VAL A 155 0.86 -14.48 -0.09
C VAL A 155 1.44 -15.84 -0.49
N THR A 156 2.33 -15.84 -1.48
CA THR A 156 3.04 -17.05 -1.96
C THR A 156 4.50 -17.08 -1.52
N ALA A 157 5.12 -15.91 -1.30
CA ALA A 157 6.44 -15.81 -0.69
C ALA A 157 6.55 -14.57 0.20
N PHE A 158 7.23 -14.72 1.34
CA PHE A 158 7.49 -13.65 2.28
C PHE A 158 8.92 -13.79 2.82
N SER A 159 9.67 -12.69 2.85
CA SER A 159 10.97 -12.66 3.50
C SER A 159 11.30 -11.28 4.04
N ILE A 160 12.02 -11.26 5.15
CA ILE A 160 12.55 -10.06 5.78
C ILE A 160 14.07 -10.15 5.80
N SER A 161 14.75 -9.05 5.55
CA SER A 161 16.19 -8.93 5.69
C SER A 161 16.57 -7.62 6.37
N TYR A 162 17.74 -7.60 7.00
CA TYR A 162 18.19 -6.55 7.89
C TYR A 162 19.57 -6.06 7.47
N GLU A 163 19.75 -4.76 7.39
CA GLU A 163 21.04 -4.14 7.09
C GLU A 163 21.69 -3.61 8.38
N ASP A 164 22.96 -3.97 8.61
CA ASP A 164 23.79 -3.40 9.67
C ASP A 164 24.65 -2.26 9.10
N ASP A 165 24.65 -1.11 9.77
CA ASP A 165 25.49 0.05 9.42
C ASP A 165 26.92 -0.05 9.96
N GLN A 166 27.19 -0.98 10.88
CA GLN A 166 28.49 -1.12 11.53
C GLN A 166 29.45 -2.09 10.84
N THR A 167 28.97 -2.79 9.81
CA THR A 167 29.79 -3.67 8.99
C THR A 167 30.12 -2.99 7.68
N GLU A 168 31.40 -2.96 7.31
CA GLU A 168 31.87 -2.47 6.01
C GLU A 168 32.46 -3.66 5.23
N PRO A 169 31.94 -4.00 4.04
CA PRO A 169 30.78 -3.39 3.37
C PRO A 169 29.46 -3.68 4.09
N ARG A 170 28.47 -2.79 3.92
CA ARG A 170 27.11 -3.01 4.42
C ARG A 170 26.55 -4.33 3.91
N GLN A 171 26.12 -5.19 4.83
CA GLN A 171 25.60 -6.51 4.51
C GLN A 171 24.15 -6.67 4.95
N TRP A 172 23.39 -7.37 4.11
CA TRP A 172 22.02 -7.78 4.41
C TRP A 172 22.02 -9.18 5.01
N GLY A 173 21.45 -9.32 6.22
CA GLY A 173 21.27 -10.59 6.90
C GLY A 173 19.79 -10.99 6.99
N ALA A 174 19.51 -12.29 6.95
CA ALA A 174 18.14 -12.81 7.10
C ALA A 174 17.64 -12.80 8.56
N VAL A 175 18.56 -12.67 9.53
CA VAL A 175 18.26 -12.64 10.96
C VAL A 175 19.01 -11.46 11.57
N TRP A 176 18.38 -10.77 12.51
CA TRP A 176 19.02 -9.71 13.28
C TRP A 176 19.48 -10.27 14.63
N PRO A 177 20.80 -10.40 14.88
CA PRO A 177 21.31 -11.10 16.05
C PRO A 177 21.45 -10.21 17.30
N ILE A 178 21.28 -8.90 17.17
CA ILE A 178 21.65 -7.94 18.22
C ILE A 178 20.39 -7.44 18.95
N PRO A 179 20.07 -7.93 20.17
CA PRO A 179 18.83 -7.55 20.86
C PRO A 179 18.82 -6.09 21.32
N ASP A 180 19.99 -5.52 21.63
CA ASP A 180 20.11 -4.17 22.22
C ASP A 180 20.28 -3.07 21.17
N ARG A 181 20.14 -3.40 19.88
CA ARG A 181 20.24 -2.45 18.77
C ARG A 181 19.17 -2.72 17.73
N LEU A 182 18.71 -1.66 17.09
CA LEU A 182 17.94 -1.77 15.86
C LEU A 182 18.87 -1.83 14.64
N PRO A 183 18.48 -2.57 13.58
CA PRO A 183 19.14 -2.47 12.26
C PRO A 183 19.06 -1.05 11.70
N ASP A 184 19.84 -0.73 10.67
CA ASP A 184 19.73 0.55 9.96
C ASP A 184 18.51 0.53 9.05
N ARG A 185 18.33 -0.57 8.31
CA ARG A 185 17.21 -0.77 7.39
C ARG A 185 16.65 -2.17 7.47
N VAL A 186 15.38 -2.30 7.14
CA VAL A 186 14.69 -3.57 6.93
C VAL A 186 14.17 -3.60 5.51
N ASN A 187 14.43 -4.69 4.79
CA ASN A 187 13.82 -4.97 3.51
C ASN A 187 12.73 -6.02 3.74
N ILE A 188 11.52 -5.73 3.28
CA ILE A 188 10.39 -6.64 3.30
C ILE A 188 10.05 -6.98 1.84
N ARG A 189 10.12 -8.26 1.50
CA ARG A 189 9.72 -8.78 0.20
C ARG A 189 8.46 -9.61 0.35
N VAL A 190 7.46 -9.28 -0.46
CA VAL A 190 6.16 -9.95 -0.49
C VAL A 190 5.85 -10.32 -1.93
N VAL A 191 5.52 -11.58 -2.16
CA VAL A 191 4.96 -12.06 -3.42
C VAL A 191 3.58 -12.62 -3.13
N THR A 192 2.60 -12.20 -3.92
CA THR A 192 1.24 -12.75 -3.86
C THR A 192 0.98 -13.62 -5.10
N ALA A 193 -0.13 -14.37 -5.11
CA ALA A 193 -0.54 -15.18 -6.24
C ALA A 193 -0.73 -14.34 -7.53
N LEU A 194 -1.02 -13.04 -7.38
CA LEU A 194 -1.29 -12.14 -8.49
C LEU A 194 -0.10 -11.28 -8.89
N SER A 195 0.82 -10.95 -7.97
CA SER A 195 1.98 -10.09 -8.27
C SER A 195 3.03 -10.06 -7.16
N ALA A 196 4.28 -9.77 -7.54
CA ALA A 196 5.32 -9.36 -6.59
C ALA A 196 5.17 -7.88 -6.22
N TRP A 197 5.26 -7.58 -4.92
CA TRP A 197 5.35 -6.20 -4.46
C TRP A 197 6.74 -5.62 -4.79
N PRO A 198 6.84 -4.29 -5.02
CA PRO A 198 8.13 -3.61 -4.98
C PRO A 198 8.85 -3.87 -3.64
N ASP A 199 10.18 -4.00 -3.68
CA ASP A 199 10.98 -4.17 -2.46
C ASP A 199 10.73 -3.00 -1.48
N LEU A 200 10.30 -3.34 -0.26
CA LEU A 200 9.97 -2.36 0.77
C LEU A 200 11.16 -2.19 1.70
N VAL A 201 12.05 -1.25 1.36
CA VAL A 201 13.17 -0.84 2.22
C VAL A 201 12.70 0.25 3.18
N LEU A 202 12.59 -0.12 4.45
CA LEU A 202 12.17 0.75 5.55
C LEU A 202 13.39 1.05 6.42
N PRO A 203 13.78 2.32 6.60
CA PRO A 203 14.81 2.60 7.57
C PRO A 203 14.22 2.35 8.98
N MET A 204 15.08 1.90 9.91
CA MET A 204 14.76 1.73 11.34
C MET A 204 15.42 2.79 12.25
N ARG A 205 16.49 3.45 11.79
CA ARG A 205 17.13 4.59 12.46
C ARG A 205 17.03 5.86 11.61
N GLN A 206 16.58 6.97 12.20
CA GLN A 206 16.74 8.28 11.55
C GLN A 206 18.22 8.59 11.46
N PHE A 207 18.74 8.61 10.23
CA PHE A 207 19.81 9.55 9.89
C PHE A 207 19.37 10.89 10.46
N GLY A 208 20.10 11.39 11.46
CA GLY A 208 19.95 12.76 11.90
C GLY A 208 20.09 13.63 10.67
N GLY A 209 18.98 14.23 10.25
CA GLY A 209 19.03 15.30 9.27
C GLY A 209 19.99 16.33 9.85
N HIS A 210 21.08 16.58 9.13
CA HIS A 210 21.87 17.77 9.39
C HIS A 210 20.88 18.94 9.38
N THR A 211 20.67 19.54 10.54
CA THR A 211 20.02 20.84 10.65
C THR A 211 20.96 21.84 9.97
N LEU A 212 20.85 21.97 8.65
CA LEU A 212 21.47 23.07 7.94
C LEU A 212 20.74 24.35 8.33
N GLY A 213 21.44 25.19 9.09
CA GLY A 213 21.37 26.65 8.98
C GLY A 213 20.14 27.31 9.57
N GLY A 214 20.36 28.03 10.67
CA GLY A 214 19.38 29.01 11.15
C GLY A 214 19.64 29.61 12.53
N GLY A 215 20.90 29.68 12.97
CA GLY A 215 21.27 30.47 14.14
C GLY A 215 21.13 31.96 13.83
N ALA A 216 19.94 32.52 13.96
CA ALA A 216 19.74 33.96 14.03
C ALA A 216 19.91 34.39 15.50
N VAL A 217 21.15 34.67 15.88
CA VAL A 217 21.47 35.51 17.05
C VAL A 217 21.18 36.94 16.66
N VAL A 218 20.02 37.46 17.07
CA VAL A 218 19.79 38.91 17.10
C VAL A 218 20.31 39.41 18.44
N GLY A 219 21.59 39.75 18.45
CA GLY A 219 22.16 40.66 19.44
C GLY A 219 21.76 42.09 19.09
N GLY A 220 21.18 42.80 20.06
CA GLY A 220 20.90 44.22 19.98
C GLY A 220 21.21 44.86 21.32
N SER A 221 22.49 45.13 21.55
CA SER A 221 22.92 46.17 22.49
C SER A 221 22.65 47.53 21.86
N THR A 222 22.14 48.50 22.61
CA THR A 222 22.94 49.60 23.20
C THR A 222 22.00 50.71 23.70
N SER A 223 22.35 51.18 24.89
CA SER A 223 22.16 52.54 25.44
C SER A 223 20.75 52.99 25.84
#